data_AF-X1HBL8-F1
#
_entry.id   AF-X1HBL8-F1
#
_cell.length_a   1.000
_cell.length_b   1.000
_cell.length_c   1.000
_cell.angle_alpha   90.00
_cell.angle_beta   90.00
_cell.angle_gamma   90.00
#
_symmetry.space_group_name_H-M   'P 1'
#
loop_
_entity.id
_entity.type
_entity.pdbx_description
1 polymer ?
#
loop_
_entity_poly.entity_id
_entity_poly.type
_entity_poly.pdbx_seq_one_letter_code
_entity_poly.pdbx_strand_id
1 'polypeptide(L)'
;MRYYSKKKNNSKVKIKKLLLFLIIIIVAISLVDAVDIFRNRNKIFPGVSAFGVELGGLKKEEAREILQPIASKMIDTPRILVFEDKEIKFIPHKELDAFIDLNRVVEETYSIARTGNIFRTLKDRIVVWRKGNEVHYQAEFNLQKFEDFQNKISSLINRSSGDAYIEGNKIIESRTRVKLDLKRFKEEITELLKCLDEEKYISDLPVIIVDPKITTQDILTELAINGELGTYYTSLENKEENTIYNIKLASEVINGMLVKPKEFFSFNKYVGPAEKA
;
A
#
# COMPACT_ATOMS: atom_id res chain seq x y z
N MET A 1 -64.76 -69.33 -15.11
CA MET A 1 -63.34 -69.03 -14.83
C MET A 1 -62.98 -67.69 -15.48
N ARG A 2 -62.67 -66.64 -14.70
CA ARG A 2 -62.24 -65.33 -15.21
C ARG A 2 -60.71 -65.30 -15.33
N TYR A 3 -60.20 -65.16 -16.56
CA TYR A 3 -58.77 -64.96 -16.82
C TYR A 3 -58.40 -63.49 -16.56
N TYR A 4 -57.61 -63.23 -15.52
CA TYR A 4 -56.98 -61.92 -15.30
C TYR A 4 -55.75 -61.77 -16.21
N SER A 5 -55.85 -60.92 -17.23
CA SER A 5 -54.69 -60.49 -18.02
C SER A 5 -53.78 -59.61 -17.17
N LYS A 6 -52.59 -60.13 -16.85
CA LYS A 6 -51.54 -59.45 -16.08
C LYS A 6 -50.94 -58.35 -16.97
N LYS A 7 -51.54 -57.15 -16.97
CA LYS A 7 -51.06 -55.97 -17.70
C LYS A 7 -49.61 -55.68 -17.27
N LYS A 8 -48.64 -56.07 -18.12
CA LYS A 8 -47.21 -55.95 -17.87
C LYS A 8 -46.91 -54.46 -17.63
N ASN A 9 -46.43 -54.14 -16.43
CA ASN A 9 -46.34 -52.78 -15.93
C ASN A 9 -45.23 -52.00 -16.65
N ASN A 10 -45.55 -51.42 -17.82
CA ASN A 10 -44.65 -50.69 -18.72
C ASN A 10 -43.92 -49.51 -18.03
N SER A 11 -44.43 -49.01 -16.91
CA SER A 11 -43.79 -47.98 -16.07
C SER A 11 -42.43 -48.43 -15.52
N LYS A 12 -42.31 -49.68 -15.07
CA LYS A 12 -41.04 -50.23 -14.53
C LYS A 12 -39.96 -50.35 -15.62
N VAL A 13 -40.37 -50.62 -16.86
CA VAL A 13 -39.45 -50.68 -18.02
C VAL A 13 -38.97 -49.28 -18.40
N LYS A 14 -39.85 -48.27 -18.39
CA LYS A 14 -39.48 -46.87 -18.63
C LYS A 14 -38.51 -46.34 -17.57
N ILE A 15 -38.74 -46.65 -16.29
CA ILE A 15 -37.84 -46.27 -15.18
C ILE A 15 -36.47 -46.92 -15.34
N LYS A 16 -36.39 -48.22 -15.68
CA LYS A 16 -35.11 -48.90 -15.93
C LYS A 16 -34.35 -48.29 -17.12
N LYS A 17 -35.04 -47.91 -18.20
CA LYS A 17 -34.43 -47.21 -19.35
C LYS A 17 -33.90 -45.83 -18.97
N LEU A 18 -34.65 -45.08 -18.15
CA LEU A 18 -34.22 -43.77 -17.64
C LEU A 18 -32.98 -43.89 -16.74
N LEU A 19 -32.95 -44.89 -15.84
CA LEU A 19 -31.80 -45.15 -14.99
C LEU A 19 -30.57 -45.56 -15.80
N LEU A 20 -30.73 -46.44 -16.80
CA LEU A 20 -29.63 -46.82 -17.70
C LEU A 20 -29.08 -45.61 -18.46
N PHE A 21 -29.96 -44.72 -18.94
CA PHE A 21 -29.56 -43.49 -19.62
C PHE A 21 -28.78 -42.54 -18.69
N LEU A 22 -29.23 -42.36 -17.45
CA LEU A 22 -28.52 -41.57 -16.43
C LEU A 22 -27.14 -42.17 -16.12
N ILE A 23 -27.03 -43.49 -16.02
CA ILE A 23 -25.74 -44.17 -15.81
C ILE A 23 -24.80 -43.93 -16.99
N ILE A 24 -25.30 -44.04 -18.24
CA ILE A 24 -24.50 -43.76 -19.44
C ILE A 24 -23.99 -42.32 -19.44
N ILE A 25 -24.82 -41.35 -19.04
CA ILE A 25 -24.42 -39.94 -18.90
C ILE A 25 -23.31 -39.79 -17.86
N ILE A 26 -23.48 -40.39 -16.68
CA ILE A 26 -22.46 -40.33 -15.62
C ILE A 26 -21.15 -40.95 -16.10
N VAL A 27 -21.19 -42.11 -16.75
CA VAL A 27 -20.01 -42.79 -17.31
C VAL A 27 -19.35 -41.95 -18.40
N ALA A 28 -20.12 -41.32 -19.29
CA ALA A 28 -19.60 -40.43 -20.33
C ALA A 28 -18.93 -39.18 -19.72
N ILE A 29 -19.55 -38.57 -18.70
CA ILE A 29 -18.95 -37.44 -17.97
C ILE A 29 -17.65 -37.87 -17.29
N SER A 30 -17.64 -39.02 -16.60
CA SER A 30 -16.42 -39.55 -15.98
C SER A 30 -15.32 -39.90 -16.98
N LEU A 31 -15.67 -40.38 -18.18
CA LEU A 31 -14.71 -40.65 -19.26
C LEU A 31 -14.09 -39.38 -19.83
N VAL A 32 -14.91 -38.34 -20.07
CA VAL A 32 -14.41 -37.03 -20.51
C VAL A 32 -13.49 -36.43 -19.45
N ASP A 33 -13.88 -36.53 -18.18
CA ASP A 33 -13.07 -36.06 -17.05
C ASP A 33 -11.75 -36.83 -16.93
N ALA A 34 -11.77 -38.16 -17.12
CA ALA A 34 -10.58 -39.00 -17.12
C ALA A 34 -9.63 -38.67 -18.28
N VAL A 35 -10.16 -38.43 -19.48
CA VAL A 35 -9.36 -38.04 -20.66
C VAL A 35 -8.77 -36.64 -20.48
N ASP A 36 -9.53 -35.71 -19.94
CA ASP A 36 -9.07 -34.35 -19.61
C ASP A 36 -7.96 -34.39 -18.55
N ILE A 37 -8.16 -35.14 -17.46
CA ILE A 37 -7.13 -35.37 -16.44
C ILE A 37 -5.88 -36.02 -17.05
N PHE A 38 -6.04 -36.96 -17.99
CA PHE A 38 -4.91 -37.65 -18.63
C PHE A 38 -4.14 -36.75 -19.61
N ARG A 39 -4.84 -35.92 -20.40
CA ARG A 39 -4.22 -35.02 -21.39
C ARG A 39 -3.64 -33.76 -20.75
N ASN A 40 -4.27 -33.27 -19.69
CA ASN A 40 -3.86 -32.08 -18.93
C ASN A 40 -3.12 -32.44 -17.63
N ARG A 41 -2.46 -33.61 -17.59
CA ARG A 41 -1.61 -33.98 -16.46
C ARG A 41 -0.57 -32.88 -16.23
N ASN A 42 -0.49 -32.42 -14.99
CA ASN A 42 0.44 -31.40 -14.51
C ASN A 42 0.29 -30.03 -15.19
N LYS A 43 -0.87 -29.73 -15.79
CA LYS A 43 -1.18 -28.41 -16.37
C LYS A 43 -2.19 -27.66 -15.51
N ILE A 44 -2.12 -26.34 -15.47
CA ILE A 44 -3.09 -25.46 -14.83
C ILE A 44 -4.42 -25.50 -15.60
N PHE A 45 -5.55 -25.39 -14.89
CA PHE A 45 -6.87 -25.50 -15.51
C PHE A 45 -7.17 -24.29 -16.42
N PRO A 46 -7.79 -24.46 -17.61
CA PRO A 46 -8.15 -23.34 -18.48
C PRO A 46 -9.00 -22.28 -17.79
N GLY A 47 -8.74 -21.00 -18.07
CA GLY A 47 -9.42 -19.86 -17.44
C GLY A 47 -8.84 -19.45 -16.07
N VAL A 48 -7.80 -20.13 -15.57
CA VAL A 48 -7.06 -19.67 -14.38
C VAL A 48 -5.99 -18.67 -14.80
N SER A 49 -5.90 -17.57 -14.06
CA SER A 49 -4.93 -16.49 -14.27
C SER A 49 -4.33 -16.04 -12.94
N ALA A 50 -3.18 -15.38 -13.01
CA ALA A 50 -2.58 -14.66 -11.89
C ALA A 50 -1.78 -13.48 -12.43
N PHE A 51 -1.73 -12.38 -11.67
CA PHE A 51 -1.11 -11.12 -12.11
C PHE A 51 -1.70 -10.59 -13.44
N GLY A 52 -2.97 -10.90 -13.73
CA GLY A 52 -3.61 -10.57 -14.99
C GLY A 52 -3.12 -11.37 -16.21
N VAL A 53 -2.30 -12.41 -16.00
CA VAL A 53 -1.79 -13.30 -17.05
C VAL A 53 -2.55 -14.61 -17.04
N GLU A 54 -3.05 -15.05 -18.20
CA GLU A 54 -3.71 -16.36 -18.34
C GLU A 54 -2.68 -17.50 -18.29
N LEU A 55 -2.89 -18.46 -17.39
CA LEU A 55 -1.97 -19.57 -17.11
C LEU A 55 -2.53 -20.93 -17.51
N GLY A 56 -3.76 -20.97 -18.01
CA GLY A 56 -4.44 -22.19 -18.44
C GLY A 56 -3.62 -23.01 -19.42
N GLY A 57 -3.47 -24.31 -19.15
CA GLY A 57 -2.74 -25.24 -20.03
C GLY A 57 -1.21 -25.24 -19.86
N LEU A 58 -0.65 -24.34 -19.05
CA LEU A 58 0.78 -24.32 -18.70
C LEU A 58 1.08 -25.29 -17.57
N LYS A 59 2.31 -25.81 -17.53
CA LYS A 59 2.84 -26.49 -16.34
C LYS A 59 3.19 -25.49 -15.24
N LYS A 60 3.36 -25.98 -14.01
CA LYS A 60 3.74 -25.16 -12.85
C LYS A 60 5.06 -24.42 -13.08
N GLU A 61 6.03 -25.10 -13.68
CA GLU A 61 7.36 -24.57 -13.97
C GLU A 61 7.28 -23.44 -15.01
N GLU A 62 6.54 -23.65 -16.09
CA GLU A 62 6.29 -22.66 -17.16
C GLU A 62 5.55 -21.43 -16.60
N ALA A 63 4.52 -21.66 -15.78
CA ALA A 63 3.78 -20.58 -15.13
C ALA A 63 4.70 -19.77 -14.20
N ARG A 64 5.57 -20.44 -13.43
CA ARG A 64 6.54 -19.76 -12.58
C ARG A 64 7.50 -18.89 -13.38
N GLU A 65 8.06 -19.40 -14.47
CA GLU A 65 8.98 -18.64 -15.33
C GLU A 65 8.34 -17.36 -15.89
N ILE A 66 7.05 -17.41 -16.23
CA ILE A 66 6.28 -16.25 -16.71
C ILE A 66 6.00 -15.26 -15.59
N LEU A 67 5.60 -15.73 -14.40
CA LEU A 67 5.23 -14.86 -13.28
C LEU A 67 6.45 -14.24 -12.57
N GLN A 68 7.61 -14.90 -12.60
CA GLN A 68 8.83 -14.45 -11.93
C GLN A 68 9.23 -13.01 -12.26
N PRO A 69 9.38 -12.59 -13.54
CA PRO A 69 9.76 -11.21 -13.86
C PRO A 69 8.69 -10.20 -13.45
N ILE A 70 7.40 -10.57 -13.48
CA ILE A 70 6.29 -9.69 -13.09
C ILE A 70 6.33 -9.43 -11.59
N ALA A 71 6.46 -10.49 -10.80
CA ALA A 71 6.57 -10.40 -9.35
C ALA A 71 7.82 -9.62 -8.92
N SER A 72 8.98 -9.88 -9.55
CA SER A 72 10.21 -9.13 -9.29
C SER A 72 10.06 -7.65 -9.64
N LYS A 73 9.53 -7.33 -10.83
CA LYS A 73 9.27 -5.94 -11.23
C LYS A 73 8.37 -5.23 -10.20
N MET A 74 7.35 -5.91 -9.69
CA MET A 74 6.40 -5.31 -8.76
C MET A 74 7.05 -4.81 -7.47
N ILE A 75 7.96 -5.61 -6.88
CA ILE A 75 8.65 -5.28 -5.63
C ILE A 75 9.90 -4.39 -5.84
N ASP A 76 10.44 -4.35 -7.06
CA ASP A 76 11.59 -3.51 -7.42
C ASP A 76 11.19 -2.14 -7.97
N THR A 77 9.92 -1.97 -8.37
CA THR A 77 9.43 -0.66 -8.81
C THR A 77 9.31 0.28 -7.61
N PRO A 78 9.78 1.54 -7.69
CA PRO A 78 9.67 2.48 -6.59
C PRO A 78 8.22 2.83 -6.24
N ARG A 79 8.00 3.18 -4.97
CA ARG A 79 6.79 3.80 -4.43
C ARG A 79 7.14 5.20 -3.91
N ILE A 80 6.16 6.09 -3.92
CA ILE A 80 6.31 7.48 -3.51
C ILE A 80 5.35 7.75 -2.35
N LEU A 81 5.92 8.23 -1.25
CA LEU A 81 5.17 8.68 -0.08
C LEU A 81 5.23 10.21 -0.05
N VAL A 82 4.08 10.86 -0.02
CA VAL A 82 3.98 12.33 -0.09
C VAL A 82 3.66 12.88 1.30
N PHE A 83 4.37 13.93 1.72
CA PHE A 83 4.05 14.67 2.92
C PHE A 83 4.44 16.14 2.77
N GLU A 84 3.44 17.02 2.83
CA GLU A 84 3.59 18.44 2.46
C GLU A 84 4.21 18.54 1.06
N ASP A 85 5.28 19.31 0.89
CA ASP A 85 5.98 19.47 -0.40
C ASP A 85 7.11 18.45 -0.61
N LYS A 86 7.14 17.38 0.19
CA LYS A 86 8.22 16.37 0.15
C LYS A 86 7.74 15.06 -0.43
N GLU A 87 8.51 14.55 -1.38
CA GLU A 87 8.37 13.20 -1.91
C GLU A 87 9.45 12.28 -1.33
N ILE A 88 9.02 11.17 -0.73
CA ILE A 88 9.90 10.14 -0.19
C ILE A 88 9.75 8.90 -1.05
N LYS A 89 10.75 8.66 -1.89
CA LYS A 89 10.81 7.49 -2.78
C LYS A 89 11.47 6.31 -2.08
N PHE A 90 10.83 5.14 -2.14
CA PHE A 90 11.38 3.90 -1.58
C PHE A 90 11.16 2.72 -2.54
N ILE A 91 12.01 1.70 -2.46
CA ILE A 91 11.84 0.46 -3.23
C ILE A 91 11.45 -0.65 -2.25
N PRO A 92 10.27 -1.29 -2.38
CA PRO A 92 9.79 -2.29 -1.43
C PRO A 92 10.79 -3.40 -1.13
N HIS A 93 11.39 -4.00 -2.17
CA HIS A 93 12.36 -5.07 -1.97
C HIS A 93 13.60 -4.59 -1.18
N LYS A 94 14.09 -3.37 -1.42
CA LYS A 94 15.30 -2.86 -0.77
C LYS A 94 15.08 -2.39 0.66
N GLU A 95 13.97 -1.70 0.93
CA GLU A 95 13.73 -1.05 2.23
C GLU A 95 12.93 -1.95 3.17
N LEU A 96 12.03 -2.79 2.64
CA LEU A 96 11.15 -3.66 3.43
C LEU A 96 11.53 -5.14 3.36
N ASP A 97 12.49 -5.52 2.51
CA ASP A 97 12.74 -6.91 2.14
C ASP A 97 11.45 -7.59 1.66
N ALA A 98 10.69 -6.84 0.84
CA ALA A 98 9.43 -7.31 0.30
C ALA A 98 9.66 -8.44 -0.70
N PHE A 99 8.82 -9.48 -0.66
CA PHE A 99 8.85 -10.61 -1.57
C PHE A 99 7.43 -11.12 -1.85
N ILE A 100 7.29 -11.89 -2.94
CA ILE A 100 6.04 -12.58 -3.26
C ILE A 100 6.34 -14.07 -3.35
N ASP A 101 5.64 -14.89 -2.56
CA ASP A 101 5.77 -16.34 -2.62
C ASP A 101 5.10 -16.90 -3.88
N LEU A 102 5.87 -16.94 -4.96
CA LEU A 102 5.43 -17.53 -6.22
C LEU A 102 5.17 -19.03 -6.13
N ASN A 103 5.80 -19.76 -5.21
CA ASN A 103 5.46 -21.17 -5.01
C ASN A 103 4.01 -21.29 -4.58
N ARG A 104 3.60 -20.49 -3.58
CA ARG A 104 2.22 -20.47 -3.10
C ARG A 104 1.24 -20.11 -4.21
N VAL A 105 1.52 -19.06 -4.99
CA VAL A 105 0.64 -18.62 -6.10
C VAL A 105 0.52 -19.72 -7.18
N VAL A 106 1.63 -20.33 -7.57
CA VAL A 106 1.64 -21.40 -8.59
C VAL A 106 0.94 -22.67 -8.08
N GLU A 107 1.12 -23.03 -6.81
CA GLU A 107 0.39 -24.15 -6.20
C GLU A 107 -1.10 -23.88 -6.11
N GLU A 108 -1.49 -22.66 -5.75
CA GLU A 108 -2.88 -22.25 -5.66
C GLU A 108 -3.56 -22.29 -7.03
N THR A 109 -2.97 -21.67 -8.06
CA THR A 109 -3.46 -21.71 -9.45
C THR A 109 -3.59 -23.14 -9.97
N TYR A 110 -2.65 -24.02 -9.64
CA TYR A 110 -2.74 -25.44 -9.99
C TYR A 110 -3.87 -26.16 -9.25
N SER A 111 -4.12 -25.84 -7.98
CA SER A 111 -5.14 -26.49 -7.15
C SER A 111 -6.58 -26.13 -7.55
N ILE A 112 -6.79 -25.01 -8.24
CA ILE A 112 -8.11 -24.57 -8.71
C ILE A 112 -8.75 -25.66 -9.58
N ALA A 113 -10.03 -25.94 -9.30
CA ALA A 113 -10.83 -26.95 -9.98
C ALA A 113 -10.27 -28.39 -9.87
N ARG A 114 -9.44 -28.66 -8.84
CA ARG A 114 -8.87 -29.98 -8.51
C ARG A 114 -9.11 -30.45 -7.07
N THR A 115 -9.64 -29.60 -6.19
CA THR A 115 -9.78 -29.88 -4.75
C THR A 115 -11.24 -30.04 -4.32
N GLY A 116 -11.50 -31.00 -3.41
CA GLY A 116 -12.82 -31.28 -2.84
C GLY A 116 -13.53 -32.51 -3.42
N ASN A 117 -14.80 -32.69 -3.06
CA ASN A 117 -15.61 -33.80 -3.56
C ASN A 117 -15.98 -33.62 -5.04
N ILE A 118 -16.20 -34.71 -5.76
CA ILE A 118 -16.46 -34.75 -7.21
C ILE A 118 -17.50 -33.72 -7.68
N PHE A 119 -18.59 -33.54 -6.95
CA PHE A 119 -19.62 -32.54 -7.27
C PHE A 119 -19.13 -31.10 -7.21
N ARG A 120 -18.29 -30.76 -6.21
CA ARG A 120 -17.70 -29.43 -6.06
C ARG A 120 -16.67 -29.18 -7.16
N THR A 121 -15.80 -30.15 -7.40
CA THR A 121 -14.81 -30.09 -8.47
C THR A 121 -15.46 -29.86 -9.83
N LEU A 122 -16.56 -30.56 -10.15
CA LEU A 122 -17.29 -30.39 -11.40
C LEU A 122 -17.93 -28.99 -11.51
N LYS A 123 -18.51 -28.48 -10.42
CA LYS A 123 -19.08 -27.12 -10.38
C LYS A 123 -17.98 -26.06 -10.58
N ASP A 124 -16.86 -26.21 -9.90
CA ASP A 124 -15.75 -25.27 -9.97
C ASP A 124 -15.15 -25.25 -11.38
N ARG A 125 -14.98 -26.40 -12.03
CA ARG A 125 -14.57 -26.51 -13.44
C ARG A 125 -15.47 -25.70 -14.37
N ILE A 126 -16.79 -25.82 -14.23
CA ILE A 126 -17.76 -25.08 -15.06
C ILE A 126 -17.68 -23.56 -14.80
N VAL A 127 -17.55 -23.15 -13.54
CA VAL A 127 -17.47 -21.74 -13.17
C VAL A 127 -16.19 -21.11 -13.71
N VAL A 128 -15.04 -21.74 -13.48
CA VAL A 128 -13.74 -21.25 -13.93
C VAL A 128 -13.71 -21.18 -15.46
N TRP A 129 -14.22 -22.18 -16.15
CA TRP A 129 -14.27 -22.17 -17.62
C TRP A 129 -15.14 -21.03 -18.19
N ARG A 130 -16.22 -20.65 -17.51
CA ARG A 130 -17.13 -19.59 -17.97
C ARG A 130 -16.73 -18.17 -17.56
N LYS A 131 -16.17 -18.02 -16.35
CA LYS A 131 -15.92 -16.70 -15.74
C LYS A 131 -14.44 -16.39 -15.53
N GLY A 132 -13.57 -17.37 -15.71
CA GLY A 132 -12.19 -17.31 -15.26
C GLY A 132 -12.06 -17.40 -13.74
N ASN A 133 -10.82 -17.47 -13.28
CA ASN A 133 -10.46 -17.36 -11.87
C ASN A 133 -9.08 -16.70 -11.75
N GLU A 134 -9.04 -15.48 -11.20
CA GLU A 134 -7.82 -14.76 -10.91
C GLU A 134 -7.35 -15.14 -9.50
N VAL A 135 -6.18 -15.77 -9.42
CA VAL A 135 -5.54 -16.06 -8.14
C VAL A 135 -4.84 -14.80 -7.64
N HIS A 136 -5.23 -14.36 -6.45
CA HIS A 136 -4.63 -13.20 -5.80
C HIS A 136 -3.29 -13.56 -5.18
N TYR A 137 -2.29 -12.73 -5.43
CA TYR A 137 -1.02 -12.78 -4.73
C TYR A 137 -1.05 -11.83 -3.53
N GLN A 138 -0.09 -12.03 -2.62
CA GLN A 138 0.15 -11.12 -1.51
C GLN A 138 1.65 -10.89 -1.44
N ALA A 139 2.04 -9.62 -1.41
CA ALA A 139 3.40 -9.26 -1.08
C ALA A 139 3.56 -9.32 0.44
N GLU A 140 4.59 -10.04 0.87
CA GLU A 140 5.00 -10.12 2.26
C GLU A 140 6.28 -9.30 2.44
N PHE A 141 6.56 -8.86 3.65
CA PHE A 141 7.75 -8.09 3.97
C PHE A 141 8.25 -8.43 5.36
N ASN A 142 9.53 -8.15 5.59
CA ASN A 142 10.17 -8.41 6.86
C ASN A 142 9.69 -7.40 7.92
N LEU A 143 9.19 -7.90 9.06
CA LEU A 143 8.66 -7.06 10.12
C LEU A 143 9.70 -6.09 10.70
N GLN A 144 10.94 -6.56 10.91
CA GLN A 144 12.00 -5.71 11.45
C GLN A 144 12.37 -4.61 10.45
N LYS A 145 12.49 -4.94 9.16
CA LYS A 145 12.76 -3.93 8.12
C LYS A 145 11.64 -2.90 8.00
N PHE A 146 10.39 -3.33 8.14
CA PHE A 146 9.26 -2.42 8.19
C PHE A 146 9.33 -1.48 9.40
N GLU A 147 9.68 -1.97 10.59
CA GLU A 147 9.86 -1.13 11.78
C GLU A 147 11.02 -0.13 11.62
N ASP A 148 12.14 -0.57 11.06
CA ASP A 148 13.29 0.31 10.77
C ASP A 148 12.90 1.41 9.77
N PHE A 149 12.19 1.05 8.70
CA PHE A 149 11.66 2.00 7.72
C PHE A 149 10.65 2.96 8.35
N GLN A 150 9.74 2.47 9.19
CA GLN A 150 8.79 3.29 9.93
C GLN A 150 9.50 4.31 10.84
N ASN A 151 10.58 3.91 11.51
CA ASN A 151 11.37 4.80 12.36
C ASN A 151 12.10 5.88 11.52
N LYS A 152 12.62 5.49 10.35
CA LYS A 152 13.21 6.41 9.36
C LYS A 152 12.19 7.43 8.84
N ILE A 153 10.97 7.01 8.48
CA ILE A 153 9.90 7.94 8.08
C ILE A 153 9.50 8.85 9.25
N SER A 154 9.35 8.27 10.44
CA SER A 154 8.99 9.00 11.65
C SER A 154 10.01 10.09 11.99
N SER A 155 11.31 9.85 11.86
CA SER A 155 12.33 10.87 12.14
C SER A 155 12.35 12.00 11.11
N LEU A 156 11.87 11.76 9.88
CA LEU A 156 11.78 12.77 8.83
C LEU A 156 10.56 13.70 9.01
N ILE A 157 9.44 13.18 9.52
CA ILE A 157 8.17 13.92 9.56
C ILE A 157 7.71 14.34 10.96
N ASN A 158 8.12 13.63 12.01
CA ASN A 158 7.59 13.89 13.35
C ASN A 158 8.06 15.25 13.87
N ARG A 159 7.12 16.03 14.39
CA ARG A 159 7.36 17.34 15.00
C ARG A 159 6.69 17.37 16.36
N SER A 160 7.38 17.91 17.36
CA SER A 160 6.78 18.13 18.68
C SER A 160 5.83 19.33 18.64
N SER A 161 4.75 19.27 19.42
CA SER A 161 3.90 20.43 19.68
C SER A 161 4.60 21.40 20.61
N GLY A 162 4.35 22.69 20.43
CA GLY A 162 4.59 23.71 21.44
C GLY A 162 3.51 24.77 21.34
N ASP A 163 2.90 25.12 22.46
CA ASP A 163 2.05 26.31 22.54
C ASP A 163 2.93 27.55 22.39
N ALA A 164 2.40 28.62 21.79
CA ALA A 164 3.08 29.91 21.81
C ALA A 164 3.07 30.48 23.23
N TYR A 165 4.15 31.16 23.61
CA TYR A 165 4.23 31.91 24.86
C TYR A 165 5.23 33.05 24.75
N ILE A 166 5.19 33.98 25.71
CA ILE A 166 6.16 35.07 25.82
C ILE A 166 7.22 34.68 26.86
N GLU A 167 8.49 34.69 26.46
CA GLU A 167 9.63 34.51 27.34
C GLU A 167 10.45 35.80 27.39
N GLY A 168 10.33 36.56 28.48
CA GLY A 168 10.97 37.86 28.61
C GLY A 168 10.44 38.86 27.58
N ASN A 169 11.28 39.23 26.60
CA ASN A 169 10.93 40.12 25.49
C ASN A 169 10.84 39.39 24.14
N LYS A 170 10.65 38.07 24.14
CA LYS A 170 10.59 37.26 22.92
C LYS A 170 9.31 36.42 22.89
N ILE A 171 8.65 36.37 21.74
CA ILE A 171 7.60 35.41 21.43
C ILE A 171 8.28 34.12 21.01
N ILE A 172 7.94 33.02 21.69
CA ILE A 172 8.23 31.68 21.23
C ILE A 172 7.03 31.21 20.42
N GLU A 173 7.25 30.95 19.14
CA GLU A 173 6.19 30.58 18.21
C GLU A 173 5.58 29.21 18.54
N SER A 174 4.28 29.10 18.28
CA SER A 174 3.57 27.84 18.38
C SER A 174 4.01 26.89 17.27
N ARG A 175 4.09 25.59 17.58
CA ARG A 175 4.42 24.52 16.63
C ARG A 175 3.34 23.46 16.66
N THR A 176 2.79 23.14 15.49
CA THR A 176 1.86 22.02 15.32
C THR A 176 2.60 20.70 15.47
N ARG A 177 2.05 19.79 16.27
CA ARG A 177 2.58 18.43 16.39
C ARG A 177 2.16 17.63 15.17
N VAL A 178 3.15 16.97 14.58
CA VAL A 178 2.94 15.99 13.52
C VAL A 178 3.50 14.68 14.02
N LYS A 179 2.72 13.60 13.91
CA LYS A 179 3.19 12.25 14.19
C LYS A 179 2.69 11.30 13.11
N LEU A 180 3.54 10.38 12.64
CA LEU A 180 3.10 9.29 11.78
C LEU A 180 2.01 8.45 12.48
N ASP A 181 0.90 8.20 11.79
CA ASP A 181 -0.10 7.22 12.22
C ASP A 181 0.41 5.82 11.85
N LEU A 182 1.01 5.14 12.82
CA LEU A 182 1.67 3.84 12.59
C LEU A 182 0.70 2.76 12.08
N LYS A 183 -0.56 2.80 12.53
CA LYS A 183 -1.54 1.79 12.14
C LYS A 183 -1.95 1.99 10.69
N ARG A 184 -2.36 3.21 10.34
CA ARG A 184 -2.71 3.55 8.96
C ARG A 184 -1.53 3.40 8.03
N PHE A 185 -0.32 3.75 8.47
CA PHE A 185 0.89 3.60 7.67
C PHE A 185 1.11 2.16 7.20
N LYS A 186 0.92 1.17 8.08
CA LYS A 186 1.01 -0.24 7.70
C LYS A 186 -0.05 -0.64 6.67
N GLU A 187 -1.28 -0.14 6.84
CA GLU A 187 -2.38 -0.38 5.91
C GLU A 187 -2.05 0.19 4.53
N GLU A 188 -1.61 1.45 4.45
CA GLU A 188 -1.21 2.11 3.20
C GLU A 188 -0.05 1.40 2.50
N ILE A 189 1.00 1.01 3.24
CA ILE A 189 2.11 0.24 2.68
C ILE A 189 1.62 -1.10 2.13
N THR A 190 0.68 -1.76 2.79
CA THR A 190 0.11 -3.02 2.31
C THR A 190 -0.69 -2.82 1.02
N GLU A 191 -1.47 -1.74 0.92
CA GLU A 191 -2.23 -1.41 -0.30
C GLU A 191 -1.31 -1.06 -1.47
N LEU A 192 -0.24 -0.30 -1.25
CA LEU A 192 0.77 0.02 -2.26
C LEU A 192 1.46 -1.23 -2.86
N LEU A 193 1.46 -2.34 -2.12
CA LEU A 193 2.03 -3.61 -2.56
C LEU A 193 1.01 -4.58 -3.18
N LYS A 194 -0.28 -4.24 -3.20
CA LYS A 194 -1.32 -5.03 -3.88
C LYS A 194 -1.52 -4.68 -5.34
N CYS A 195 -1.07 -3.51 -5.79
CA CYS A 195 -1.42 -2.98 -7.10
C CYS A 195 -0.33 -3.19 -8.15
N LEU A 196 -0.73 -3.61 -9.35
CA LEU A 196 0.14 -3.64 -10.54
C LEU A 196 0.12 -2.33 -11.32
N ASP A 197 -0.76 -1.41 -10.93
CA ASP A 197 -0.95 -0.13 -11.58
C ASP A 197 0.07 0.88 -11.04
N GLU A 198 1.00 1.28 -11.91
CA GLU A 198 2.07 2.21 -11.57
C GLU A 198 1.52 3.60 -11.19
N GLU A 199 0.33 3.98 -11.66
CA GLU A 199 -0.32 5.25 -11.28
C GLU A 199 -0.74 5.27 -9.81
N LYS A 200 -0.89 4.09 -9.19
CA LYS A 200 -1.27 3.94 -7.77
C LYS A 200 -0.08 3.74 -6.85
N TYR A 201 1.13 4.05 -7.32
CA TYR A 201 2.37 3.94 -6.52
C TYR A 201 2.68 5.19 -5.71
N ILE A 202 1.74 6.12 -5.64
CA ILE A 202 1.82 7.36 -4.89
C ILE A 202 0.77 7.31 -3.78
N SER A 203 1.18 7.61 -2.55
CA SER A 203 0.28 7.70 -1.39
C SER A 203 0.69 8.84 -0.48
N ASP A 204 -0.30 9.53 0.07
CA ASP A 204 -0.06 10.49 1.16
C ASP A 204 0.35 9.74 2.44
N LEU A 205 1.28 10.31 3.19
CA LEU A 205 1.66 9.78 4.50
C LEU A 205 0.53 10.02 5.50
N PRO A 206 0.02 8.95 6.15
CA PRO A 206 -1.01 9.12 7.16
C PRO A 206 -0.37 9.70 8.42
N VAL A 207 -0.78 10.92 8.76
CA VAL A 207 -0.28 11.64 9.95
C VAL A 207 -1.41 12.00 10.90
N ILE A 208 -1.06 12.07 12.18
CA ILE A 208 -1.86 12.64 13.24
C ILE A 208 -1.32 14.04 13.49
N ILE A 209 -2.16 15.03 13.20
CA ILE A 209 -1.88 16.45 13.40
C ILE A 209 -2.58 16.89 14.68
N VAL A 210 -1.84 17.53 15.58
CA VAL A 210 -2.40 18.13 16.80
C VAL A 210 -1.94 19.58 16.86
N ASP A 211 -2.91 20.47 16.71
CA ASP A 211 -2.68 21.91 16.77
C ASP A 211 -2.34 22.37 18.19
N PRO A 212 -1.52 23.43 18.32
CA PRO A 212 -1.23 24.04 19.62
C PRO A 212 -2.50 24.64 20.22
N LYS A 213 -2.59 24.66 21.56
CA LYS A 213 -3.71 25.27 22.28
C LYS A 213 -3.69 26.80 22.21
N ILE A 214 -2.48 27.36 22.18
CA ILE A 214 -2.23 28.79 22.02
C ILE A 214 -1.36 28.94 20.78
N THR A 215 -1.88 29.64 19.78
CA THR A 215 -1.18 29.91 18.53
C THR A 215 -0.33 31.19 18.66
N THR A 216 0.70 31.33 17.82
CA THR A 216 1.44 32.60 17.71
C THR A 216 0.50 33.77 17.41
N GLN A 217 -0.52 33.54 16.58
CA GLN A 217 -1.50 34.54 16.19
C GLN A 217 -2.35 35.03 17.37
N ASP A 218 -2.66 34.17 18.33
CA ASP A 218 -3.39 34.55 19.54
C ASP A 218 -2.59 35.59 20.35
N ILE A 219 -1.29 35.35 20.54
CA ILE A 219 -0.38 36.28 21.23
C ILE A 219 -0.23 37.59 20.45
N LEU A 220 -0.03 37.52 19.13
CA LEU A 220 0.10 38.73 18.31
C LEU A 220 -1.16 39.60 18.39
N THR A 221 -2.34 38.98 18.39
CA THR A 221 -3.63 39.67 18.50
C THR A 221 -3.79 40.33 19.87
N GLU A 222 -3.42 39.63 20.95
CA GLU A 222 -3.43 40.19 22.31
C GLU A 222 -2.48 41.40 22.45
N LEU A 223 -1.34 41.37 21.76
CA LEU A 223 -0.38 42.48 21.72
C LEU A 223 -0.74 43.59 20.72
N ALA A 224 -1.90 43.51 20.06
CA ALA A 224 -2.35 44.43 19.02
C ALA A 224 -1.37 44.56 17.83
N ILE A 225 -0.65 43.49 17.51
CA ILE A 225 0.20 43.37 16.33
C ILE A 225 -0.68 42.87 15.18
N ASN A 226 -1.23 43.82 14.43
CA ASN A 226 -2.34 43.57 13.49
C ASN A 226 -1.91 43.21 12.06
N GLY A 227 -0.60 43.10 11.80
CA GLY A 227 -0.11 42.75 10.48
C GLY A 227 1.38 43.00 10.29
N GLU A 228 1.87 42.51 9.17
CA GLU A 228 3.24 42.71 8.72
C GLU A 228 3.47 44.16 8.28
N LEU A 229 4.55 44.78 8.75
CA LEU A 229 4.92 46.14 8.36
C LEU A 229 5.73 46.19 7.06
N GLY A 230 6.43 45.11 6.72
CA GLY A 230 7.14 44.95 5.47
C GLY A 230 8.13 43.79 5.48
N THR A 231 8.38 43.24 4.29
CA THR A 231 9.33 42.14 4.05
C THR A 231 10.29 42.49 2.93
N TYR A 232 11.51 41.99 3.05
CA TYR A 232 12.56 42.09 2.04
C TYR A 232 13.19 40.73 1.83
N TYR A 233 13.61 40.45 0.59
CA TYR A 233 14.28 39.22 0.22
C TYR A 233 15.66 39.53 -0.35
N THR A 234 16.64 38.71 0.00
CA THR A 234 17.97 38.74 -0.60
C THR A 234 18.40 37.30 -0.83
N SER A 235 18.86 37.00 -2.05
CA SER A 235 19.33 35.65 -2.38
C SER A 235 20.59 35.32 -1.59
N LEU A 236 20.63 34.11 -1.01
CA LEU A 236 21.82 33.50 -0.40
C LEU A 236 22.52 32.53 -1.35
N GLU A 237 22.09 32.48 -2.60
CA GLU A 237 22.70 31.64 -3.63
C GLU A 237 24.18 32.03 -3.80
N ASN A 238 25.07 31.02 -3.81
CA ASN A 238 26.52 31.17 -3.86
C ASN A 238 27.20 31.75 -2.61
N LYS A 239 26.52 31.84 -1.46
CA LYS A 239 27.19 32.19 -0.18
C LYS A 239 27.94 30.99 0.40
N GLU A 240 29.03 31.26 1.10
CA GLU A 240 29.78 30.24 1.84
C GLU A 240 28.94 29.64 2.96
N GLU A 241 29.14 28.36 3.26
CA GLU A 241 28.40 27.60 4.28
C GLU A 241 28.45 28.29 5.66
N ASN A 242 29.62 28.83 6.03
CA ASN A 242 29.79 29.60 7.27
C ASN A 242 28.93 30.87 7.30
N THR A 243 28.79 31.55 6.16
CA THR A 243 27.94 32.75 6.07
C THR A 243 26.48 32.38 6.22
N ILE A 244 26.04 31.31 5.56
CA ILE A 244 24.66 30.80 5.68
C ILE A 244 24.35 30.41 7.13
N TYR A 245 25.28 29.70 7.78
CA TYR A 245 25.17 29.33 9.19
C TYR A 245 25.05 30.57 10.10
N ASN A 246 25.92 31.57 9.92
CA ASN A 246 25.89 32.81 10.71
C ASN A 246 24.59 33.61 10.52
N ILE A 247 24.09 33.71 9.27
CA ILE A 247 22.81 34.37 8.99
C ILE A 247 21.67 33.62 9.66
N LYS A 248 21.66 32.29 9.61
CA LYS A 248 20.66 31.46 10.27
C LYS A 248 20.68 31.66 11.78
N LEU A 249 21.86 31.56 12.41
CA LEU A 249 22.01 31.75 13.85
C LEU A 249 21.58 33.15 14.29
N ALA A 250 22.02 34.20 13.58
CA ALA A 250 21.62 35.57 13.85
C ALA A 250 20.09 35.76 13.74
N SER A 251 19.47 35.14 12.74
CA SER A 251 18.01 35.17 12.54
C SER A 251 17.28 34.47 13.69
N GLU A 252 17.75 33.29 14.12
CA GLU A 252 17.17 32.56 15.25
C GLU A 252 17.26 33.34 16.57
N VAL A 253 18.36 34.08 16.78
CA VAL A 253 18.54 34.94 17.96
C VAL A 253 17.50 36.05 18.00
N ILE A 254 17.33 36.81 16.91
CA ILE A 254 16.46 37.99 16.88
C ILE A 254 14.99 37.67 16.59
N ASN A 255 14.68 36.50 16.03
CA ASN A 255 13.31 36.13 15.71
C ASN A 255 12.41 36.20 16.95
N GLY A 256 11.18 36.66 16.78
CA GLY A 256 10.20 36.81 17.86
C GLY A 256 10.46 37.94 18.85
N MET A 257 11.50 38.77 18.69
CA MET A 257 11.74 39.88 19.62
C MET A 257 10.61 40.93 19.58
N LEU A 258 10.12 41.27 20.77
CA LEU A 258 9.17 42.34 21.00
C LEU A 258 9.90 43.65 21.20
N VAL A 259 9.59 44.64 20.36
CA VAL A 259 10.08 46.01 20.48
C VAL A 259 8.92 46.91 20.90
N LYS A 260 8.98 47.46 22.11
CA LYS A 260 7.90 48.30 22.63
C LYS A 260 7.89 49.67 21.95
N PRO A 261 6.76 50.41 21.98
CA PRO A 261 6.73 51.79 21.51
C PRO A 261 7.83 52.63 22.17
N LYS A 262 8.60 53.35 21.34
CA LYS A 262 9.76 54.18 21.73
C LYS A 262 11.00 53.41 22.22
N GLU A 263 11.01 52.08 22.13
CA GLU A 263 12.19 51.27 22.39
C GLU A 263 13.10 51.21 21.14
N PHE A 264 14.42 51.15 21.36
CA PHE A 264 15.39 51.00 20.28
C PHE A 264 15.82 49.54 20.15
N PHE A 265 15.64 48.99 18.96
CA PHE A 265 16.24 47.71 18.59
C PHE A 265 17.70 47.91 18.15
N SER A 266 18.62 47.09 18.68
CA SER A 266 20.02 47.10 18.28
C SER A 266 20.47 45.68 17.94
N PHE A 267 20.72 45.41 16.66
CA PHE A 267 21.17 44.11 16.18
C PHE A 267 22.44 43.63 16.90
N ASN A 268 23.47 44.50 16.96
CA ASN A 268 24.76 44.17 17.58
C ASN A 268 24.66 43.88 19.08
N LYS A 269 23.64 44.41 19.77
CA LYS A 269 23.40 44.12 21.19
C LYS A 269 22.98 42.66 21.40
N TYR A 270 22.23 42.08 20.46
CA TYR A 270 21.66 40.74 20.60
C TYR A 270 22.50 39.66 19.92
N VAL A 271 22.99 39.94 18.71
CA VAL A 271 23.74 38.97 17.91
C VAL A 271 25.24 39.01 18.22
N GLY A 272 25.73 40.12 18.77
CA GLY A 272 27.17 40.38 18.95
C GLY A 272 27.79 41.08 17.73
N PRO A 273 29.03 41.57 17.84
CA PRO A 273 29.74 42.21 16.74
C PRO A 273 30.10 41.18 15.66
N ALA A 274 30.02 41.58 14.39
CA ALA A 274 30.64 40.82 13.31
C ALA A 274 32.16 41.04 13.36
N GLU A 275 32.91 40.07 13.88
CA GLU A 275 34.36 40.08 13.73
C GLU A 275 34.72 39.80 12.26
N LYS A 276 35.55 40.65 11.67
CA LYS A 276 36.17 40.34 10.38
C LYS A 276 37.16 39.21 10.62
N ALA A 277 36.91 38.06 10.01
CA ALA A 277 37.93 37.02 9.82
C ALA A 277 39.08 37.53 8.95
#